data_AF-A0A9J7DTS3-F1
#
_entry.id   AF-A0A9J7DTS3-F1
#
_cell.length_a   1.000
_cell.length_b   1.000
_cell.length_c   1.000
_cell.angle_alpha   90.00
_cell.angle_beta   90.00
_cell.angle_gamma   90.00
#
_symmetry.space_group_name_H-M   'P 1'
#
loop_
_entity.id
_entity.type
_entity.pdbx_description
1 polymer ?
#
loop_
_entity_poly.entity_id
_entity_poly.type
_entity_poly.pdbx_seq_one_letter_code
_entity_poly.pdbx_strand_id
1 'polypeptide(L)' 'MKFFYFLLTILLIALCEARDPKCLQPTDPGICFGYMPRFTFNNANGRCEPFVYGGCLGNENRFATLESCQAACH' A
#
# COMPACT_ATOMS: atom_id res chain seq x y z
N MET A 1 -32.88 12.42 15.50
CA MET A 1 -32.25 13.07 14.32
C MET A 1 -30.73 12.87 14.25
N LYS A 2 -29.96 12.99 15.34
CA LYS A 2 -28.50 12.68 15.35
C LYS A 2 -28.14 11.23 14.98
N PHE A 3 -28.98 10.26 15.34
CA PHE A 3 -28.77 8.83 15.04
C PHE A 3 -28.79 8.51 13.54
N PHE A 4 -29.68 9.17 12.78
CA PHE A 4 -29.76 9.03 11.33
C PHE A 4 -28.52 9.61 10.63
N TYR A 5 -28.01 10.76 11.09
CA TYR A 5 -26.75 11.32 10.58
C TYR A 5 -25.55 10.44 10.88
N PHE A 6 -25.51 9.80 12.05
CA PHE A 6 -24.45 8.85 12.43
C PHE A 6 -24.45 7.60 11.56
N LEU A 7 -25.63 7.04 11.27
CA LEU A 7 -25.80 5.93 10.33
C LEU A 7 -25.48 6.34 8.89
N LEU A 8 -25.86 7.56 8.48
CA LEU A 8 -25.53 8.12 7.15
C LEU A 8 -24.02 8.33 6.99
N THR A 9 -23.32 8.77 8.04
CA THR A 9 -21.85 8.88 8.04
C THR A 9 -21.17 7.52 8.02
N ILE A 10 -21.69 6.50 8.71
CA ILE A 10 -21.14 5.13 8.67
C ILE A 10 -21.33 4.52 7.28
N LEU A 11 -22.47 4.78 6.61
CA LEU A 11 -22.71 4.33 5.23
C LEU A 11 -21.74 5.02 4.23
N LEU A 12 -21.41 6.30 4.45
CA LEU A 12 -20.41 7.04 3.66
C LEU A 12 -18.97 6.60 3.94
N ILE A 13 -18.64 6.24 5.18
CA ILE A 13 -17.32 5.72 5.58
C ILE A 13 -17.14 4.29 5.04
N ALA A 14 -18.19 3.46 5.06
CA ALA A 14 -18.18 2.10 4.51
C ALA A 14 -18.12 2.05 2.97
N LEU A 15 -18.33 3.17 2.28
CA LEU A 15 -18.15 3.31 0.82
C LEU A 15 -16.73 3.73 0.43
N CYS A 16 -15.90 4.15 1.39
CA CYS A 16 -14.48 4.35 1.16
C CYS A 16 -13.77 3.05 1.55
N GLU A 17 -13.60 2.15 0.58
CA GLU A 17 -12.55 1.12 0.63
C GLU A 17 -11.21 1.87 0.73
N ALA A 18 -10.86 2.30 1.94
CA ALA A 18 -9.63 3.03 2.18
C ALA A 18 -8.50 2.06 1.87
N ARG A 19 -7.86 2.25 0.71
CA ARG A 19 -6.71 1.48 0.26
C ARG A 19 -5.74 1.33 1.42
N ASP A 20 -5.24 0.11 1.64
CA ASP A 20 -4.36 -0.21 2.76
C ASP A 20 -3.25 0.86 2.86
N PRO A 21 -3.06 1.50 4.03
CA PRO A 21 -2.10 2.60 4.19
C PRO A 21 -0.69 2.28 3.69
N LYS A 22 -0.25 1.01 3.72
CA LYS A 22 1.06 0.64 3.19
C LYS A 22 1.16 0.89 1.68
N CYS A 23 0.07 0.70 0.95
CA CYS A 23 0.02 0.91 -0.49
C CYS A 23 0.12 2.39 -0.88
N LEU A 24 -0.05 3.32 0.07
CA LEU A 24 0.08 4.77 -0.15
C LEU A 24 1.51 5.28 0.12
N GLN A 25 2.37 4.45 0.72
CA GLN A 25 3.75 4.83 1.03
C GLN A 25 4.60 4.89 -0.26
N PRO A 26 5.66 5.72 -0.31
CA PRO A 26 6.56 5.76 -1.46
C PRO A 26 7.37 4.46 -1.56
N THR A 27 7.92 4.16 -2.74
CA THR A 27 8.95 3.13 -2.87
C THR A 27 10.19 3.54 -2.07
N ASP A 28 10.64 2.68 -1.15
CA ASP A 28 11.75 2.97 -0.25
C ASP A 28 12.76 1.81 -0.21
N PRO A 29 13.96 1.96 -0.80
CA PRO A 29 15.00 0.95 -0.76
C PRO A 29 15.65 0.80 0.63
N GLY A 30 15.45 1.76 1.54
CA GLY A 30 16.17 1.83 2.80
C GLY A 30 17.63 2.28 2.64
N ILE A 31 18.39 2.23 3.74
CA ILE A 31 19.76 2.78 3.79
C ILE A 31 20.86 1.75 3.49
N CYS A 32 20.52 0.46 3.47
CA CYS A 32 21.47 -0.61 3.21
C CYS A 32 21.68 -0.83 1.71
N PHE A 33 22.78 -1.50 1.35
CA PHE A 33 23.22 -1.71 -0.04
C PHE A 33 23.07 -3.15 -0.52
N GLY A 34 22.23 -3.95 0.13
CA GLY A 34 21.89 -5.30 -0.31
C GLY A 34 21.10 -5.28 -1.62
N TYR A 35 21.18 -6.38 -2.37
CA TYR A 35 20.40 -6.57 -3.60
C TYR A 35 19.27 -7.56 -3.32
N MET A 36 18.09 -7.04 -2.94
CA MET A 36 16.90 -7.88 -2.71
C MET A 36 15.77 -7.48 -3.67
N PRO A 37 15.54 -8.25 -4.75
CA PRO A 37 14.40 -8.02 -5.64
C PRO A 37 13.08 -8.13 -4.88
N ARG A 38 12.21 -7.12 -5.05
CA ARG A 38 10.89 -7.00 -4.41
C ARG A 38 9.91 -6.31 -5.36
N PHE A 39 8.65 -6.22 -4.95
CA PHE A 39 7.60 -5.47 -5.65
C PHE A 39 7.08 -4.33 -4.77
N THR A 40 6.73 -3.20 -5.38
CA THR A 40 6.16 -2.01 -4.74
C THR A 40 4.93 -1.57 -5.52
N PHE A 41 3.93 -1.01 -4.85
CA PHE A 41 2.77 -0.43 -5.50
C PHE A 41 3.06 1.03 -5.89
N ASN A 42 3.00 1.31 -7.19
CA ASN A 42 3.17 2.64 -7.74
C ASN A 42 1.82 3.35 -7.82
N ASN A 43 1.61 4.33 -6.93
CA ASN A 43 0.37 5.10 -6.89
C ASN A 43 0.14 5.98 -8.12
N ALA A 44 1.18 6.34 -8.88
CA ALA A 44 1.04 7.20 -10.05
C ALA A 44 0.32 6.49 -11.22
N ASN A 45 0.52 5.18 -11.36
CA ASN A 45 -0.10 4.39 -12.41
C ASN A 45 -1.01 3.26 -11.89
N GLY A 46 -1.09 3.07 -10.57
CA GLY A 46 -1.92 2.06 -9.92
C GLY A 46 -1.46 0.64 -10.19
N ARG A 47 -0.15 0.40 -10.29
CA ARG A 47 0.42 -0.93 -10.62
C ARG A 47 1.50 -1.36 -9.65
N CYS A 48 1.61 -2.66 -9.46
CA CYS A 48 2.75 -3.28 -8.79
C CYS A 48 3.95 -3.39 -9.73
N GLU A 49 5.09 -2.86 -9.31
CA GLU A 49 6.32 -2.77 -10.11
C GLU A 49 7.51 -3.38 -9.35
N PRO A 50 8.50 -3.98 -10.05
CA PRO A 50 9.70 -4.49 -9.41
C PRO A 50 10.61 -3.35 -8.92
N PHE A 51 11.24 -3.54 -7.78
CA PHE A 51 12.29 -2.65 -7.25
C PHE A 51 13.33 -3.44 -6.43
N VAL A 52 14.45 -2.80 -6.08
CA VAL A 52 15.49 -3.38 -5.24
C VAL A 52 15.39 -2.81 -3.83
N TYR A 53 15.20 -3.68 -2.84
CA TYR A 53 15.31 -3.35 -1.43
C TYR A 53 16.73 -3.58 -0.92
N GLY A 54 17.25 -2.59 -0.19
CA GLY A 54 18.59 -2.55 0.36
C GLY A 54 18.84 -3.52 1.52
N GLY A 55 17.79 -4.10 2.12
CA GLY A 55 17.91 -5.12 3.16
C GLY A 55 17.74 -4.61 4.60
N CYS A 56 17.66 -3.29 4.82
CA CYS A 56 17.30 -2.73 6.14
C CYS A 56 16.46 -1.46 6.01
N LEU A 57 15.67 -1.17 7.06
CA LEU A 57 14.74 -0.05 7.12
C LEU A 57 13.75 -0.04 5.93
N GLY A 58 13.46 1.14 5.40
CA GLY A 58 12.41 1.33 4.41
C GLY A 58 11.02 1.33 5.03
N ASN A 59 10.03 0.91 4.24
CA ASN A 59 8.63 0.89 4.65
C ASN A 59 7.91 -0.40 4.22
N GLU A 60 6.59 -0.43 4.36
CA GLU A 60 5.74 -1.61 4.14
C GLU A 60 5.24 -1.76 2.70
N ASN A 61 5.46 -0.76 1.83
CA ASN A 61 5.18 -0.85 0.39
C ASN A 61 6.22 -1.73 -0.34
N ARG A 62 6.38 -2.96 0.14
CA ARG A 62 7.41 -3.92 -0.25
C ARG A 62 6.93 -5.35 -0.12
N PHE A 63 6.71 -5.99 -1.25
CA PHE A 63 6.14 -7.33 -1.37
C PHE A 63 7.16 -8.30 -1.96
N ALA A 64 7.06 -9.58 -1.59
CA ALA A 64 7.99 -10.61 -2.07
C ALA A 64 7.65 -11.06 -3.50
N THR A 65 6.39 -10.96 -3.91
CA THR A 65 5.91 -11.38 -5.23
C THR A 65 4.95 -10.35 -5.81
N LEU A 66 4.70 -10.43 -7.11
CA LEU A 66 3.73 -9.57 -7.79
C LEU A 66 2.32 -9.81 -7.26
N GLU A 67 1.95 -11.07 -7.04
CA GLU A 67 0.62 -11.49 -6.59
C GLU A 67 0.31 -10.97 -5.18
N SER A 68 1.31 -10.99 -4.28
CA SER A 68 1.14 -10.45 -2.92
C SER A 68 1.00 -8.92 -2.90
N CYS A 69 1.63 -8.21 -3.82
CA CYS A 69 1.41 -6.78 -4.01
C CYS A 69 0.00 -6.51 -4.55
N GLN A 70 -0.40 -7.24 -5.60
CA GLN A 70 -1.71 -7.08 -6.21
C GLN A 70 -2.83 -7.38 -5.22
N ALA A 71 -2.74 -8.49 -4.49
CA ALA A 71 -3.74 -8.86 -3.47
C ALA A 71 -3.86 -7.83 -2.33
N ALA A 72 -2.81 -7.05 -2.05
CA ALA A 72 -2.83 -6.05 -0.99
C ALA A 72 -3.31 -4.66 -1.45
N CYS A 73 -3.07 -4.30 -2.72
CA CYS A 73 -3.19 -2.92 -3.19
C CYS A 73 -4.12 -2.68 -4.38
N HIS A 74 -4.65 -3.75 -5.01
CA HIS A 74 -5.63 -3.68 -6.11
C HIS A 74 -7.07 -3.79 -5.63
#